data_AF-A0A1A8K308-F1
#
_entry.id   AF-A0A1A8K308-F1
#
_cell.length_a   1.000
_cell.length_b   1.000
_cell.length_c   1.000
_cell.angle_alpha   90.00
_cell.angle_beta   90.00
_cell.angle_gamma   90.00
#
_symmetry.space_group_name_H-M   'P 1'
#
loop_
_entity.id
_entity.type
_entity.pdbx_description
1 polymer ?
#
loop_
_entity_poly.entity_id
_entity_poly.type
_entity_poly.pdbx_seq_one_letter_code
_entity_poly.pdbx_strand_id
1 'polypeptide(L)' 'LLPRQDAAIAEGTMCRVSGWGYTTPTGTQIPASLQTLKLPIVSTETCNSSQSFNGSVTNNMLCAGYELGGKDA' A
#
# COMPACT_ATOMS: atom_id res chain seq x y z
N LEU A 1 9.74 -19.28 -2.69
CA LEU A 1 9.25 -19.36 -1.29
C LEU A 1 8.17 -18.31 -1.12
N LEU A 2 7.02 -18.69 -0.57
CA LEU A 2 5.91 -17.79 -0.26
C LEU A 2 5.88 -17.53 1.25
N PRO A 3 5.20 -16.47 1.73
CA PRO A 3 4.93 -16.29 3.15
C PRO A 3 4.25 -17.53 3.74
N ARG A 4 4.50 -17.80 5.02
CA ARG A 4 3.73 -18.83 5.74
C ARG A 4 2.27 -18.39 5.81
N GLN A 5 1.38 -19.38 5.90
CA GLN A 5 -0.02 -19.09 6.15
C GLN A 5 -0.15 -18.27 7.44
N ASP A 6 -1.00 -17.25 7.39
CA ASP A 6 -1.27 -16.30 8.48
C ASP A 6 -0.03 -15.55 9.00
N ALA A 7 1.04 -15.49 8.21
CA ALA A 7 2.21 -14.68 8.55
C ALA A 7 1.83 -13.20 8.57
N ALA A 8 1.90 -12.60 9.76
CA ALA A 8 1.78 -11.15 9.91
C ALA A 8 3.08 -10.45 9.52
N ILE A 9 2.95 -9.28 8.89
CA ILE A 9 4.07 -8.38 8.61
C ILE A 9 4.02 -7.26 9.63
N ALA A 10 5.13 -6.99 10.33
CA ALA A 10 5.17 -5.96 11.36
C ALA A 10 4.91 -4.56 10.77
N GLU A 11 4.19 -3.73 11.51
CA GLU A 11 4.01 -2.31 11.18
C GLU A 11 5.36 -1.61 10.99
N GLY A 12 5.42 -0.66 10.05
CA GLY A 12 6.66 0.04 9.69
C GLY A 12 7.63 -0.77 8.83
N THR A 13 7.37 -2.06 8.57
CA THR A 13 8.19 -2.86 7.65
C THR A 13 8.17 -2.23 6.26
N MET A 14 9.35 -1.87 5.74
CA MET A 14 9.48 -1.28 4.41
C MET A 14 9.33 -2.36 3.33
N CYS A 15 8.23 -2.28 2.59
CA CYS A 15 7.92 -3.13 1.46
C CYS A 15 8.19 -2.40 0.14
N ARG A 16 8.21 -3.17 -0.96
CA ARG A 16 8.41 -2.65 -2.32
C ARG A 16 7.24 -3.08 -3.19
N VAL A 17 6.55 -2.11 -3.77
CA VAL A 17 5.52 -2.34 -4.80
C VAL A 17 6.10 -1.98 -6.17
N SER A 18 5.67 -2.68 -7.21
CA SER A 18 6.10 -2.42 -8.58
C SER A 18 4.94 -2.61 -9.55
N GLY A 19 4.82 -1.76 -10.56
CA GLY A 19 3.76 -1.84 -11.57
C GLY A 19 3.89 -0.79 -12.67
N TRP A 20 2.96 -0.83 -13.62
CA TRP A 20 2.83 0.12 -14.74
C TRP A 20 1.55 0.95 -14.62
N GLY A 21 1.06 1.18 -13.39
CA GLY A 21 -0.10 2.04 -13.18
C GLY A 21 0.17 3.49 -13.62
N TYR A 22 -0.88 4.30 -13.70
CA TYR A 22 -0.73 5.73 -13.87
C TYR A 22 0.11 6.32 -12.73
N THR A 23 1.05 7.21 -13.07
CA THR A 23 1.94 7.87 -12.11
C THR A 23 1.40 9.22 -11.65
N THR A 24 0.28 9.67 -12.20
CA THR A 24 -0.42 10.88 -11.79
C THR A 24 -1.94 10.66 -11.86
N PRO A 25 -2.73 11.31 -10.98
CA PRO A 25 -4.19 11.12 -10.94
C PRO A 25 -4.93 11.49 -12.23
N THR A 26 -4.38 12.44 -12.99
CA THR A 26 -4.94 12.91 -14.27
C THR A 26 -4.15 12.41 -15.47
N GLY A 27 -3.25 11.44 -15.27
CA GLY A 27 -2.41 10.88 -16.32
C GLY A 27 -3.24 10.19 -17.39
N THR A 28 -2.93 10.46 -18.65
CA THR A 28 -3.53 9.79 -19.82
C THR A 28 -2.63 8.71 -20.39
N GLN A 29 -1.39 8.60 -19.91
CA GLN A 29 -0.37 7.70 -20.39
C GLN A 29 0.15 6.81 -19.27
N ILE A 30 0.24 5.52 -19.58
CA ILE A 30 0.88 4.52 -18.74
C ILE A 30 2.39 4.53 -19.04
N PRO A 31 3.25 4.51 -18.02
CA PRO A 31 4.70 4.47 -18.23
C PRO A 31 5.12 3.22 -19.00
N ALA A 32 6.08 3.36 -19.93
CA ALA A 32 6.63 2.23 -20.69
C ALA A 32 7.55 1.34 -19.83
N SER A 33 8.20 1.91 -18.82
CA SER A 33 9.07 1.21 -17.88
C SER A 33 8.34 0.86 -16.59
N LEU A 34 8.74 -0.26 -15.99
CA LEU A 34 8.24 -0.70 -14.69
C LEU A 34 8.57 0.36 -13.62
N GLN A 35 7.54 0.85 -12.94
CA GLN A 35 7.72 1.74 -11.80
C GLN A 35 7.84 0.94 -10.51
N THR A 36 8.52 1.51 -9.52
CA THR A 36 8.75 0.86 -8.23
C THR A 36 8.74 1.89 -7.12
N LEU A 37 8.10 1.57 -6.01
CA LEU A 37 8.00 2.41 -4.83
C LEU A 37 8.31 1.59 -3.58
N LYS A 38 8.95 2.22 -2.59
CA LYS A 38 9.05 1.71 -1.22
C LYS A 38 8.06 2.41 -0.32
N LEU A 39 7.33 1.63 0.47
CA LEU A 39 6.29 2.10 1.39
C LEU A 39 6.25 1.21 2.64
N PRO A 40 5.93 1.76 3.82
CA PRO A 40 5.81 0.99 5.04
C PRO A 40 4.47 0.25 5.12
N ILE A 41 4.45 -0.89 5.80
CA ILE A 41 3.21 -1.51 6.28
C ILE A 41 2.59 -0.61 7.35
N VAL A 42 1.27 -0.42 7.25
CA VAL A 42 0.45 0.31 8.22
C VAL A 42 -0.42 -0.70 8.96
N SER A 43 -0.60 -0.53 10.26
CA SER A 43 -1.46 -1.43 11.04
C SER A 43 -2.92 -1.36 10.56
N THR A 44 -3.62 -2.50 10.64
CA THR A 44 -5.05 -2.58 10.29
C THR A 44 -5.89 -1.67 11.17
N GLU A 45 -5.50 -1.43 12.42
CA GLU A 45 -6.15 -0.49 13.33
C GLU A 45 -6.07 0.95 12.80
N THR A 46 -4.88 1.42 12.43
CA THR A 46 -4.69 2.76 11.85
C THR A 46 -5.49 2.91 10.55
N CYS A 47 -5.46 1.92 9.66
CA CYS A 47 -6.21 1.99 8.41
C CYS A 47 -7.73 1.91 8.61
N ASN A 48 -8.22 1.26 9.67
CA ASN A 48 -9.63 1.25 10.01
C ASN A 48 -10.09 2.44 10.87
N SER A 49 -9.19 3.37 11.21
CA SER A 49 -9.58 4.63 11.86
C SER A 49 -10.58 5.42 11.02
N SER A 50 -11.35 6.28 11.67
CA SER A 50 -12.37 7.13 11.03
C SER A 50 -11.78 8.14 10.03
N GLN A 51 -10.48 8.40 10.10
CA GLN A 51 -9.76 9.30 9.19
C GLN A 51 -9.26 8.60 7.92
N SER A 52 -9.49 7.29 7.79
CA SER A 52 -9.03 6.48 6.66
C SER A 52 -10.17 5.61 6.12
N PHE A 53 -10.07 4.28 6.16
CA PHE A 53 -11.06 3.37 5.59
C PHE A 53 -12.27 3.08 6.49
N ASN A 54 -12.31 3.65 7.71
CA ASN A 54 -13.46 3.60 8.62
C ASN A 54 -14.07 2.20 8.79
N GLY A 55 -13.24 1.23 9.17
CA GLY A 55 -13.66 -0.16 9.40
C GLY A 55 -13.79 -1.05 8.16
N SER A 56 -13.48 -0.57 6.95
CA SER A 56 -13.66 -1.35 5.71
C SER A 56 -12.55 -2.37 5.42
N VAL A 57 -11.39 -2.28 6.09
CA VAL A 57 -10.25 -3.19 5.88
C VAL A 57 -10.47 -4.48 6.67
N THR A 58 -10.50 -5.62 5.97
CA THR A 58 -10.73 -6.94 6.57
C THR A 58 -9.42 -7.63 6.98
N ASN A 59 -9.50 -8.73 7.75
CA ASN A 59 -8.34 -9.51 8.18
C ASN A 59 -7.53 -10.15 7.03
N ASN A 60 -8.12 -10.25 5.83
CA ASN A 60 -7.46 -10.81 4.64
C ASN A 60 -6.82 -9.72 3.77
N MET A 61 -6.80 -8.48 4.25
CA MET A 61 -6.21 -7.33 3.58
C MET A 61 -5.04 -6.80 4.40
N LEU A 62 -4.09 -6.16 3.70
CA LEU A 62 -2.99 -5.44 4.31
C LEU A 62 -3.04 -3.99 3.86
N CYS A 63 -2.57 -3.10 4.73
CA CYS A 63 -2.48 -1.68 4.43
C CYS A 63 -1.02 -1.28 4.36
N ALA A 64 -0.68 -0.44 3.38
CA ALA A 64 0.67 0.05 3.20
C ALA A 64 0.60 1.40 2.51
N GLY A 65 1.40 2.35 2.96
CA GLY A 65 1.41 3.70 2.40
C GLY A 65 1.94 4.73 3.39
N TYR A 66 2.04 5.97 2.95
CA TYR A 66 2.39 7.09 3.81
C TYR A 66 1.12 7.88 4.17
N GLU A 67 1.00 8.35 5.41
CA GLU A 67 -0.20 9.10 5.86
C GLU A 67 -0.48 10.36 5.02
N LEU A 68 0.58 11.02 4.56
CA LEU A 68 0.49 12.23 3.72
C LEU A 68 0.38 11.92 2.22
N GLY A 69 0.44 10.64 1.84
CA GLY A 69 0.45 10.18 0.45
C GLY A 69 1.63 10.71 -0.37
N GLY A 70 1.35 11.02 -1.64
CA GLY A 70 2.25 11.77 -2.54
C GLY A 70 3.16 10.92 -3.41
N LYS A 71 3.49 9.68 -3.00
CA LYS A 71 4.24 8.73 -3.85
C LYS A 71 3.39 7.55 -4.33
N ASP A 72 2.32 7.29 -3.61
CA ASP A 72 1.36 6.19 -3.71
C ASP A 72 -0.07 6.65 -4.05
N ALA A 73 -0.23 7.94 -4.39
CA ALA A 73 -1.52 8.61 -4.64
C ALA A 73 -1.71 9.00 -6.12
#